data_AF-A0AAV1ZUP9-F1
#
_entry.id   AF-A0AAV1ZUP9-F1
#
_cell.length_a   1.000
_cell.length_b   1.000
_cell.length_c   1.000
_cell.angle_alpha   90.00
_cell.angle_beta   90.00
_cell.angle_gamma   90.00
#
_symmetry.space_group_name_H-M   'P 1'
#
loop_
_entity.id
_entity.type
_entity.pdbx_description
1 polymer ?
#
loop_
_entity_poly.entity_id
_entity_poly.type
_entity_poly.pdbx_seq_one_letter_code
_entity_poly.pdbx_strand_id
1 'polypeptide(L)'
;MAILKTCCCLKSVRDGSFASGIYTMIFYTLFVTFGTFHLTPKIENKVLFGLGLLALFLSGMCVMSSALLLVGLCADNRIFLIPWLVFVSLATLLDVFLCVYFTVKDVRFRTFLKHAKNVI
;
A
#
# COMPACT_ATOMS: atom_id res chain seq x y z
N MET A 1 -18.78 17.46 16.24
CA MET A 1 -18.48 18.88 15.92
C MET A 1 -19.06 19.20 14.55
N ALA A 2 -19.90 20.25 14.49
CA ALA A 2 -20.53 20.88 13.32
C ALA A 2 -20.74 19.96 12.10
N ILE A 3 -21.90 19.30 11.96
CA ILE A 3 -23.05 19.89 11.24
C ILE A 3 -22.57 20.84 10.12
N LEU A 4 -21.90 20.27 9.10
CA LEU A 4 -22.03 20.85 7.76
C LEU A 4 -23.49 20.64 7.37
N LYS A 5 -24.28 21.68 7.60
CA LYS A 5 -25.62 21.82 7.04
C LYS A 5 -25.53 21.45 5.57
N THR A 6 -26.30 20.43 5.21
CA THR A 6 -26.80 20.15 3.87
C THR A 6 -27.00 21.44 3.07
N CYS A 7 -26.06 21.76 2.20
CA CYS A 7 -26.28 22.63 1.04
C CYS A 7 -26.11 21.76 -0.21
N CYS A 8 -27.05 21.91 -1.15
CA CYS A 8 -27.44 21.00 -2.24
C CYS A 8 -26.38 20.56 -3.27
N CYS A 9 -25.08 20.78 -3.05
CA CYS A 9 -24.00 20.41 -3.98
C CYS A 9 -22.92 19.47 -3.41
N LEU A 10 -22.86 19.22 -2.08
CA LEU A 10 -21.80 18.43 -1.43
C LEU A 10 -22.29 17.04 -0.98
N LYS A 11 -22.80 16.27 -1.94
CA LYS A 11 -23.23 14.88 -1.73
C LYS A 11 -22.07 13.91 -1.40
N SER A 12 -20.80 14.30 -1.55
CA SER A 12 -19.77 13.29 -1.87
C SER A 12 -18.44 13.32 -1.10
N VAL A 13 -18.40 13.76 0.17
CA VAL A 13 -17.21 13.42 1.00
C VAL A 13 -17.33 11.98 1.52
N ARG A 14 -18.55 11.55 1.85
CA ARG A 14 -18.84 10.21 2.36
C ARG A 14 -18.74 9.16 1.24
N ASP A 15 -19.30 9.46 0.07
CA ASP A 15 -19.15 8.62 -1.13
C ASP A 15 -17.71 8.61 -1.67
N GLY A 16 -17.01 9.75 -1.59
CA GLY A 16 -15.59 9.83 -1.95
C GLY A 16 -14.68 8.95 -1.08
N SER A 17 -14.95 8.89 0.23
CA SER A 17 -14.21 7.99 1.14
C SER A 17 -14.54 6.51 0.92
N PHE A 18 -15.76 6.21 0.45
CA PHE A 18 -16.16 4.84 0.13
C PHE A 18 -15.47 4.37 -1.16
N ALA A 19 -15.43 5.23 -2.18
CA ALA A 19 -14.70 4.97 -3.41
C ALA A 19 -13.21 4.75 -3.14
N SER A 20 -12.56 5.62 -2.35
CA SER A 20 -11.14 5.50 -2.05
C SER A 20 -10.79 4.19 -1.34
N GLY A 21 -11.57 3.78 -0.33
CA GLY A 21 -11.35 2.50 0.36
C GLY A 21 -11.36 1.28 -0.57
N ILE A 22 -12.31 1.26 -1.52
CA ILE A 22 -12.41 0.19 -2.52
C ILE A 22 -11.20 0.21 -3.47
N TYR A 23 -10.82 1.39 -3.99
CA TYR A 23 -9.64 1.52 -4.85
C TYR A 23 -8.36 1.05 -4.15
N THR A 24 -8.19 1.44 -2.89
CA THR A 24 -7.04 1.06 -2.09
C THR A 24 -7.00 -0.45 -1.86
N MET A 25 -8.14 -1.09 -1.59
CA MET A 25 -8.20 -2.55 -1.43
C MET A 25 -7.77 -3.29 -2.71
N ILE A 26 -8.28 -2.88 -3.87
CA ILE A 26 -7.95 -3.48 -5.16
C ILE A 26 -6.46 -3.28 -5.46
N PHE A 27 -5.94 -2.07 -5.28
CA PHE A 27 -4.55 -1.74 -5.56
C PHE A 27 -3.58 -2.56 -4.70
N TYR A 28 -3.81 -2.65 -3.38
CA TYR A 28 -2.95 -3.44 -2.50
C TYR A 28 -3.02 -4.94 -2.79
N THR A 29 -4.17 -5.46 -3.18
CA THR A 29 -4.31 -6.88 -3.56
C THR A 29 -3.46 -7.21 -4.78
N LEU A 30 -3.49 -6.35 -5.80
CA LEU A 30 -2.65 -6.50 -6.98
C LEU A 30 -1.17 -6.37 -6.62
N PHE A 31 -0.80 -5.34 -5.85
CA PHE A 31 0.59 -5.09 -5.47
C PHE A 31 1.21 -6.25 -4.68
N VAL A 32 0.48 -6.83 -3.72
CA VAL A 32 0.90 -8.02 -2.98
C VAL A 32 1.03 -9.24 -3.90
N THR A 33 0.11 -9.40 -4.86
CA THR A 33 0.15 -10.51 -5.83
C THR A 33 1.39 -10.39 -6.72
N PHE A 34 1.66 -9.22 -7.31
CA PHE A 34 2.88 -8.99 -8.08
C PHE A 34 4.14 -9.14 -7.22
N GLY A 35 4.14 -8.59 -6.00
CA GLY A 35 5.26 -8.73 -5.06
C GLY A 35 5.57 -10.19 -4.76
N THR A 36 4.58 -10.97 -4.33
CA THR A 36 4.76 -12.39 -3.98
C THR A 36 5.26 -13.22 -5.16
N PHE A 37 4.72 -13.03 -6.37
CA PHE A 37 5.24 -13.71 -7.57
C PHE A 37 6.70 -13.35 -7.89
N HIS A 38 7.10 -12.10 -7.65
CA HIS A 38 8.49 -11.65 -7.85
C HIS A 38 9.44 -12.03 -6.70
N LEU A 39 8.93 -12.35 -5.50
CA LEU A 39 9.74 -12.78 -4.35
C LEU A 39 10.04 -14.28 -4.32
N THR A 40 9.18 -15.13 -4.90
CA THR A 40 9.36 -16.60 -4.90
C THR A 40 10.72 -17.09 -5.46
N PRO A 41 11.36 -16.45 -6.46
CA PRO A 41 12.62 -16.95 -7.01
C PRO A 41 13.91 -16.34 -6.42
N LYS A 42 13.87 -15.36 -5.48
CA LYS A 42 15.10 -14.65 -5.03
C LYS A 42 15.19 -14.44 -3.52
N ILE A 43 15.65 -15.48 -2.81
CA ILE A 43 15.85 -15.51 -1.33
C ILE A 43 17.32 -15.22 -0.96
N GLU A 44 17.99 -14.28 -1.65
CA GLU A 44 19.43 -14.06 -1.40
C GLU A 44 19.72 -13.03 -0.29
N ASN A 45 18.76 -12.14 0.05
CA ASN A 45 19.00 -11.05 1.01
C ASN A 45 18.02 -11.06 2.18
N LYS A 46 18.54 -11.21 3.42
CA LYS A 46 17.76 -11.15 4.67
C LYS A 46 16.94 -9.85 4.82
N VAL A 47 17.47 -8.72 4.34
CA VAL A 47 16.82 -7.41 4.41
C VAL A 47 15.56 -7.34 3.53
N LEU A 48 15.62 -7.88 2.31
CA LEU A 48 14.48 -7.89 1.38
C LEU A 48 13.37 -8.82 1.88
N PHE A 49 13.76 -9.97 2.45
CA PHE A 49 12.82 -10.91 3.06
C PHE A 49 12.12 -10.31 4.29
N GLY A 50 12.87 -9.63 5.16
CA GLY A 50 12.31 -8.92 6.30
C GLY A 50 11.37 -7.78 5.91
N LEU A 51 11.74 -6.95 4.93
CA LEU A 51 10.89 -5.87 4.44
C LEU A 51 9.61 -6.40 3.78
N GLY A 52 9.71 -7.47 2.99
CA GLY A 52 8.56 -8.10 2.34
C GLY A 52 7.57 -8.72 3.33
N LEU A 53 8.07 -9.41 4.37
CA LEU A 53 7.24 -9.92 5.47
C LEU A 53 6.56 -8.79 6.25
N LEU A 54 7.29 -7.72 6.56
CA LEU A 54 6.73 -6.56 7.27
C LEU A 54 5.64 -5.87 6.44
N ALA A 55 5.84 -5.71 5.12
CA ALA A 55 4.84 -5.16 4.20
C ALA A 55 3.60 -6.07 4.07
N LEU A 56 3.78 -7.39 4.05
CA LEU A 56 2.67 -8.37 4.11
C LEU A 56 1.87 -8.24 5.41
N PHE A 57 2.55 -8.09 6.54
CA PHE A 57 1.90 -7.93 7.84
C PHE A 57 1.13 -6.61 7.92
N LEU A 58 1.74 -5.50 7.45
CA LEU A 58 1.07 -4.20 7.38
C LEU A 58 -0.14 -4.22 6.45
N SER A 59 -0.04 -4.85 5.28
CA SER A 59 -1.16 -4.92 4.34
C SER A 59 -2.33 -5.74 4.89
N GLY A 60 -2.08 -6.82 5.63
CA GLY A 60 -3.11 -7.55 6.37
C GLY A 60 -3.84 -6.68 7.41
N MET A 61 -3.09 -5.89 8.18
CA MET A 61 -3.65 -4.94 9.15
C MET A 61 -4.44 -3.81 8.46
N CYS A 62 -4.02 -3.37 7.27
CA CYS A 62 -4.75 -2.40 6.45
C CYS A 62 -6.09 -2.94 5.96
N VAL A 63 -6.20 -4.22 5.61
CA VAL A 63 -7.49 -4.85 5.23
C VAL A 63 -8.47 -4.85 6.41
N MET A 64 -7.99 -5.19 7.60
CA MET A 64 -8.81 -5.11 8.83
C MET A 64 -9.25 -3.68 9.14
N SER A 65 -8.37 -2.72 8.92
CA SER A 65 -8.67 -1.30 9.09
C SER A 65 -9.70 -0.80 8.07
N SER A 66 -9.67 -1.28 6.82
CA SER A 66 -10.66 -0.94 5.78
C SER A 66 -12.06 -1.49 6.10
N ALA A 67 -12.16 -2.68 6.70
CA ALA A 67 -13.42 -3.20 7.21
C ALA A 67 -13.96 -2.35 8.37
N LEU A 68 -13.08 -1.93 9.29
CA LEU A 68 -13.40 -0.99 10.38
C LEU A 68 -13.88 0.36 9.85
N LEU A 69 -13.34 0.82 8.72
CA LEU A 69 -13.76 2.06 8.08
C LEU A 69 -15.18 1.95 7.52
N LEU A 70 -15.54 0.81 6.93
CA LEU A 70 -16.90 0.53 6.47
C LEU A 70 -17.90 0.55 7.63
N VAL A 71 -17.54 -0.12 8.74
CA VAL A 71 -18.38 -0.16 9.96
C VAL A 71 -18.47 1.22 10.62
N GLY A 72 -17.36 1.96 10.68
CA GLY A 72 -17.30 3.32 11.23
C GLY A 72 -18.13 4.32 10.44
N LEU A 73 -18.26 4.11 9.13
CA LEU A 73 -19.13 4.91 8.26
C LEU A 73 -20.62 4.62 8.50
N CYS A 74 -20.97 3.37 8.80
CA CYS A 74 -22.32 2.98 9.19
C CYS A 74 -22.70 3.47 10.60
N ALA A 75 -21.73 3.63 11.50
CA ALA A 75 -21.95 4.03 12.90
C ALA A 75 -21.80 5.54 13.16
N ASP A 76 -21.64 6.38 12.13
CA ASP A 76 -21.39 7.85 12.21
C ASP A 76 -20.19 8.28 13.10
N ASN A 77 -19.28 7.34 13.40
CA ASN A 77 -18.15 7.53 14.30
C ASN A 77 -16.86 7.84 13.51
N ARG A 78 -16.67 9.13 13.17
CA ARG A 78 -15.49 9.65 12.42
C ARG A 78 -14.12 9.36 13.04
N ILE A 79 -14.05 9.06 14.34
CA ILE A 79 -12.80 8.83 15.07
C ILE A 79 -12.05 7.59 14.54
N PHE A 80 -12.76 6.61 14.01
CA PHE A 80 -12.16 5.40 13.42
C PHE A 80 -11.58 5.61 12.01
N LEU A 81 -11.82 6.77 11.38
CA LEU A 81 -11.30 7.08 10.03
C LEU A 81 -9.82 7.51 10.05
N ILE A 82 -9.40 8.19 11.12
CA ILE A 82 -8.04 8.74 11.23
C ILE A 82 -6.98 7.63 11.38
N PRO A 83 -7.18 6.59 12.22
CA PRO A 83 -6.24 5.48 12.30
C PRO A 83 -6.02 4.78 10.96
N TRP A 84 -7.08 4.55 10.19
CA TRP A 84 -6.99 3.95 8.86
C TRP A 84 -6.10 4.77 7.92
N LEU A 85 -6.33 6.09 7.86
CA LEU A 85 -5.56 6.98 6.99
C LEU A 85 -4.06 6.96 7.35
N VAL A 86 -3.73 6.90 8.65
CA VAL A 86 -2.35 6.84 9.12
C VAL A 86 -1.69 5.49 8.76
N PHE A 87 -2.40 4.38 8.99
CA PHE A 87 -1.89 3.05 8.65
C PHE A 87 -1.65 2.89 7.15
N VAL A 88 -2.58 3.37 6.31
CA VAL A 88 -2.45 3.32 4.85
C VAL A 88 -1.30 4.21 4.35
N SER A 89 -1.08 5.36 4.98
CA SER A 89 0.04 6.26 4.69
C SER A 89 1.39 5.63 5.04
N LEU A 90 1.46 4.94 6.18
CA LEU A 90 2.67 4.21 6.59
C LEU A 90 2.97 3.01 5.68
N ALA A 91 1.93 2.26 5.29
CA ALA A 91 2.04 1.16 4.35
C ALA A 91 2.58 1.64 2.99
N THR A 92 1.92 2.65 2.38
CA THR A 92 2.36 3.23 1.11
C THR A 92 3.80 3.73 1.14
N LEU A 93 4.25 4.36 2.23
CA LEU A 93 5.65 4.77 2.36
C LEU A 93 6.60 3.57 2.32
N LEU A 94 6.31 2.51 3.09
CA LEU A 94 7.08 1.27 3.08
C LEU A 94 7.13 0.62 1.68
N ASP A 95 6.00 0.59 0.96
CA ASP A 95 5.92 0.07 -0.41
C ASP A 95 6.79 0.90 -1.39
N VAL A 96 6.78 2.23 -1.27
CA VAL A 96 7.64 3.11 -2.08
C VAL A 96 9.12 2.84 -1.82
N PHE A 97 9.52 2.67 -0.55
CA PHE A 97 10.89 2.27 -0.20
C PHE A 97 11.27 0.92 -0.82
N LEU A 98 10.36 -0.05 -0.80
CA LEU A 98 10.53 -1.37 -1.41
C LEU A 98 10.72 -1.28 -2.93
N CYS A 99 9.89 -0.47 -3.62
CA CYS A 99 9.99 -0.19 -5.05
C CYS A 99 11.34 0.45 -5.44
N VAL A 100 11.78 1.45 -4.68
CA VAL A 100 13.08 2.12 -4.92
C VAL A 100 14.22 1.13 -4.72
N TYR A 101 14.20 0.35 -3.65
CA TYR A 101 15.22 -0.66 -3.38
C TYR A 101 15.32 -1.69 -4.50
N PHE A 102 14.18 -2.16 -5.00
CA PHE A 102 14.13 -3.11 -6.11
C PHE A 102 14.68 -2.49 -7.41
N THR A 103 14.32 -1.24 -7.71
CA THR A 103 14.79 -0.52 -8.92
C THR A 103 16.32 -0.32 -8.88
N VAL A 104 16.88 0.06 -7.74
CA VAL A 104 18.33 0.24 -7.59
C VAL A 104 19.08 -1.08 -7.80
N LYS A 105 18.55 -2.19 -7.27
CA LYS A 105 19.12 -3.53 -7.48
C LYS A 105 19.06 -3.95 -8.95
N ASP A 106 17.93 -3.74 -9.61
CA ASP A 106 17.73 -4.07 -11.03
C ASP A 106 18.67 -3.26 -11.95
N VAL A 107 18.79 -1.95 -11.72
CA VAL A 107 19.72 -1.07 -12.45
C VAL A 107 21.16 -1.52 -12.24
N ARG A 108 21.56 -1.82 -10.99
CA ARG A 108 22.92 -2.28 -10.69
C ARG A 108 23.24 -3.60 -11.41
N PHE A 109 22.29 -4.54 -11.42
CA PHE A 109 22.45 -5.81 -12.13
C PHE A 109 22.58 -5.61 -13.65
N ARG A 110 21.76 -4.75 -14.26
CA ARG A 110 21.88 -4.40 -15.68
C ARG A 110 23.23 -3.78 -16.02
N THR A 111 23.75 -2.90 -15.17
CA THR A 111 25.07 -2.28 -15.38
C THR A 111 26.20 -3.31 -15.32
N PHE A 112 26.14 -4.27 -14.40
CA PHE A 112 27.08 -5.39 -14.35
C PHE A 112 27.04 -6.23 -15.63
N LEU A 113 25.85 -6.57 -16.14
CA LEU A 113 25.70 -7.30 -17.39
C LEU A 113 26.26 -6.53 -18.60
N LYS A 114 26.07 -5.21 -18.66
CA LYS A 114 26.68 -4.36 -19.70
C LYS A 114 28.19 -4.38 -19.64
N HIS A 115 28.78 -4.39 -18.45
CA HIS A 115 30.24 -4.50 -18.32
C HIS A 115 30.74 -5.89 -18.70
N ALA A 116 30.06 -6.96 -18.26
CA ALA A 116 30.44 -8.34 -18.61
C ALA A 116 30.40 -8.58 -20.13
N LYS A 117 29.40 -8.03 -20.83
CA LYS A 117 29.29 -8.14 -22.29
C LYS A 117 30.31 -7.29 -23.07
N ASN A 118 30.84 -6.22 -22.47
CA ASN A 118 31.89 -5.41 -23.09
C ASN A 118 33.31 -5.96 -22.87
N VAL A 119 33.46 -6.96 -22.00
CA VAL A 119 34.76 -7.59 -21.67
C VAL A 119 34.98 -8.89 -22.46
N ILE A 120 33.93 -9.46 -23.07
CA ILE A 120 33.96 -10.63 -23.96
C ILE A 120 33.87 -10.14 -25.40
#